data_AF-A0A520KRM6-F1
#
_entry.id   AF-A0A520KRM6-F1
#
_cell.length_a   1.000
_cell.length_b   1.000
_cell.length_c   1.000
_cell.angle_alpha   90.00
_cell.angle_beta   90.00
_cell.angle_gamma   90.00
#
_symmetry.space_group_name_H-M   'P 1'
#
loop_
_entity.id
_entity.type
_entity.pdbx_description
1 polymer ?
#
loop_
_entity_poly.entity_id
_entity_poly.type
_entity_poly.pdbx_seq_one_letter_code
_entity_poly.pdbx_strand_id
1 'polypeptide(L)'
;MAARLILLRSMERYIGSYPFKSQESAYDYKRFRTSTSINEGRATIPVGYLLQEGHNSEDWSYWGTIAIRFELYGEMANKDRQLGTYDIFVSFIKDSAGNFLKLPSIVEGPFVNMVRSDEPTSVLISFKTIEEGIGKAVVGNKEYEESAARKNHEIKIEGLMPDTKYYYYVSFNGVPSPVCSFRTAPKKGDGEVVFAYTGDRRF
;
A
#
# COMPACT_ATOMS: atom_id res chain seq x y z
N MET A 1 -33.75 17.27 0.58
CA MET A 1 -33.24 15.97 1.06
C MET A 1 -31.95 16.25 1.81
N ALA A 2 -32.00 16.34 3.14
CA ALA A 2 -30.82 16.65 3.95
C ALA A 2 -30.05 15.35 4.21
N ALA A 3 -28.81 15.27 3.72
CA ALA A 3 -27.90 14.18 4.07
C ALA A 3 -27.63 14.26 5.58
N ARG A 4 -28.19 13.32 6.34
CA ARG A 4 -27.85 13.15 7.76
C ARG A 4 -26.38 12.74 7.83
N LEU A 5 -25.57 13.60 8.44
CA LEU A 5 -24.22 13.30 8.89
C LEU A 5 -24.28 12.01 9.72
N ILE A 6 -23.55 10.97 9.29
CA ILE A 6 -23.39 9.74 10.07
C ILE A 6 -22.58 10.14 11.31
N LEU A 7 -23.29 10.33 12.43
CA LEU A 7 -22.68 10.48 13.74
C LEU A 7 -22.05 9.12 14.10
N LEU A 8 -20.72 9.07 14.10
CA LEU A 8 -19.93 7.89 14.43
C LEU A 8 -19.59 8.00 15.93
N ARG A 9 -20.34 7.33 16.81
CA ARG A 9 -20.16 7.44 18.28
C ARG A 9 -18.86 6.82 18.79
N SER A 10 -18.30 5.86 18.07
CA SER A 10 -17.00 5.27 18.40
C SER A 10 -16.34 4.75 17.13
N MET A 11 -15.21 5.36 16.77
CA MET A 11 -14.28 4.81 15.81
C MET A 11 -12.99 4.54 16.58
N GLU A 12 -12.74 3.28 16.88
CA GLU A 12 -11.42 2.87 17.32
C GLU A 12 -10.52 2.77 16.10
N ARG A 13 -9.35 3.41 16.19
CA ARG A 13 -8.30 3.28 15.19
C ARG A 13 -7.20 2.42 15.75
N TYR A 14 -6.91 1.31 15.11
CA TYR A 14 -5.74 0.51 15.44
C TYR A 14 -4.58 0.94 14.54
N ILE A 15 -3.42 1.20 15.14
CA ILE A 15 -2.25 1.76 14.47
C ILE A 15 -1.07 0.80 14.64
N GLY A 16 -0.38 0.53 13.55
CA GLY A 16 0.70 -0.46 13.50
C GLY A 16 1.74 -0.15 12.45
N SER A 17 2.88 -0.83 12.55
CA SER A 17 3.89 -0.75 11.50
C SER A 17 3.47 -1.53 10.25
N TYR A 18 3.87 -1.06 9.07
CA TYR A 18 3.70 -1.77 7.82
C TYR A 18 4.88 -1.60 6.84
N PRO A 19 5.46 -2.68 6.32
CA PRO A 19 5.24 -4.07 6.76
C PRO A 19 5.65 -4.28 8.22
N PHE A 20 5.32 -5.42 8.80
CA PHE A 20 5.80 -5.81 10.13
C PHE A 20 6.66 -7.06 10.00
N LYS A 21 7.93 -6.93 10.39
CA LYS A 21 8.96 -7.96 10.29
C LYS A 21 9.02 -8.56 8.88
N SER A 22 9.13 -7.70 7.86
CA SER A 22 9.26 -8.12 6.45
C SER A 22 10.41 -9.10 6.21
N GLN A 23 11.45 -9.06 7.05
CA GLN A 23 12.59 -9.99 6.98
C GLN A 23 12.30 -11.39 7.56
N GLU A 24 11.24 -11.55 8.36
CA GLU A 24 10.89 -12.83 9.02
C GLU A 24 9.74 -13.57 8.31
N SER A 25 9.13 -12.97 7.30
CA SER A 25 7.97 -13.51 6.60
C SER A 25 8.13 -13.35 5.09
N ALA A 26 7.65 -14.33 4.32
CA ALA A 26 7.56 -14.22 2.86
C ALA A 26 6.46 -13.25 2.39
N TYR A 27 5.64 -12.75 3.31
CA TYR A 27 4.50 -11.87 3.04
C TYR A 27 4.51 -10.67 3.97
N ASP A 28 4.23 -9.49 3.42
CA ASP A 28 3.99 -8.28 4.19
C ASP A 28 2.66 -8.40 4.94
N TYR A 29 2.69 -8.12 6.25
CA TYR A 29 1.51 -8.10 7.09
C TYR A 29 1.52 -6.93 8.06
N LYS A 30 0.35 -6.65 8.63
CA LYS A 30 0.11 -5.53 9.55
C LYS A 30 0.15 -6.04 10.98
N ARG A 31 0.79 -5.30 11.88
CA ARG A 31 0.66 -5.54 13.32
C ARG A 31 0.28 -4.26 14.04
N PHE A 32 -0.98 -4.18 14.47
CA PHE A 32 -1.45 -3.06 15.26
C PHE A 32 -0.96 -3.17 16.70
N ARG A 33 -0.40 -2.07 17.23
CA ARG A 33 0.27 -2.00 18.55
C ARG A 33 -0.28 -0.92 19.47
N THR A 34 -1.08 -0.01 18.94
CA THR A 34 -1.67 1.10 19.69
C THR A 34 -3.00 1.50 19.08
N SER A 35 -3.79 2.27 19.82
CA SER A 35 -5.04 2.83 19.32
C SER A 35 -5.23 4.27 19.77
N THR A 36 -6.11 4.98 19.07
CA THR A 36 -6.48 6.37 19.38
C THR A 36 -7.95 6.60 19.07
N SER A 37 -8.62 7.39 19.90
CA SER A 37 -10.01 7.79 19.67
C SER A 37 -10.08 8.95 18.68
N ILE A 38 -11.14 8.96 17.87
CA ILE A 38 -11.45 10.11 17.01
C ILE A 38 -12.37 11.06 17.78
N ASN A 39 -11.91 12.29 17.95
CA ASN A 39 -12.70 13.38 18.52
C ASN A 39 -12.95 14.42 17.43
N GLU A 40 -14.22 14.73 17.16
CA GLU A 40 -14.64 15.71 16.14
C GLU A 40 -14.03 15.44 14.75
N GLY A 41 -13.97 14.16 14.35
CA GLY A 41 -13.41 13.73 13.07
C GLY A 41 -11.87 13.75 13.00
N ARG A 42 -11.18 14.09 14.09
CA ARG A 42 -9.71 14.18 14.17
C ARG A 42 -9.16 13.19 15.20
N ALA A 43 -7.95 12.70 14.95
CA ALA A 43 -7.20 11.93 15.94
C ALA A 43 -5.71 12.13 15.75
N THR A 44 -4.95 12.04 16.85
CA THR A 44 -3.49 12.09 16.83
C THR A 44 -2.93 10.68 16.73
N ILE A 45 -2.02 10.48 15.78
CA ILE A 45 -1.34 9.20 15.53
C ILE A 45 0.02 9.24 16.24
N PRO A 46 0.28 8.38 17.25
CA PRO A 46 1.53 8.40 18.00
C PRO A 46 2.65 7.66 17.25
N VAL A 47 3.09 8.19 16.10
CA VAL A 47 4.14 7.56 15.27
C VAL A 47 5.44 7.33 16.04
N GLY A 48 5.80 8.27 16.93
CA GLY A 48 6.99 8.16 17.79
C GLY A 48 7.04 6.89 18.65
N TYR A 49 5.89 6.38 19.09
CA TYR A 49 5.82 5.12 19.84
C TYR A 49 6.25 3.91 19.00
N LEU A 50 5.93 3.92 17.69
CA LEU A 50 6.31 2.82 16.78
C LEU A 50 7.80 2.82 16.42
N LEU A 51 8.53 3.89 16.70
CA LEU A 51 9.97 4.00 16.45
C LEU A 51 10.82 3.57 17.66
N GLN A 52 10.20 3.34 18.81
CA GLN A 52 10.88 2.87 20.01
C GLN A 52 11.37 1.43 19.84
N GLU A 53 12.49 1.10 20.50
CA GLU A 53 13.01 -0.27 20.56
C GLU A 53 11.93 -1.24 21.04
N GLY A 54 11.82 -2.41 20.42
CA GLY A 54 10.77 -3.40 20.68
C GLY A 54 9.42 -3.11 20.01
N HIS A 55 9.18 -1.88 19.55
CA HIS A 55 7.99 -1.48 18.77
C HIS A 55 8.29 -1.31 17.28
N ASN A 56 9.49 -0.84 16.98
CA ASN A 56 10.03 -0.70 15.64
C ASN A 56 10.40 -2.06 15.07
N SER A 57 9.78 -2.41 13.95
CA SER A 57 9.86 -3.77 13.40
C SER A 57 10.54 -3.81 12.03
N GLU A 58 10.87 -2.64 11.49
CA GLU A 58 11.44 -2.42 10.17
C GLU A 58 12.68 -1.51 10.26
N ASP A 59 13.27 -1.39 11.46
CA ASP A 59 14.41 -0.53 11.76
C ASP A 59 14.26 0.91 11.24
N TRP A 60 13.04 1.44 11.29
CA TRP A 60 12.76 2.81 10.89
C TRP A 60 13.51 3.78 11.77
N SER A 61 14.24 4.71 11.16
CA SER A 61 14.98 5.74 11.90
C SER A 61 14.35 7.12 11.70
N TYR A 62 14.03 7.45 10.46
CA TYR A 62 13.50 8.76 10.09
C TYR A 62 12.37 8.71 9.05
N TRP A 63 11.97 7.54 8.56
CA TRP A 63 10.83 7.41 7.64
C TRP A 63 10.23 6.01 7.77
N GLY A 64 8.99 5.84 7.29
CA GLY A 64 8.32 4.54 7.27
C GLY A 64 6.88 4.66 6.81
N THR A 65 6.16 3.53 6.84
CA THR A 65 4.75 3.44 6.47
C THR A 65 3.97 2.76 7.58
N ILE A 66 2.90 3.39 8.07
CA ILE A 66 2.04 2.79 9.09
C ILE A 66 0.75 2.28 8.48
N ALA A 67 0.20 1.21 9.04
CA ALA A 67 -1.16 0.78 8.78
C ALA A 67 -2.09 1.35 9.85
N ILE A 68 -3.24 1.88 9.40
CA ILE A 68 -4.30 2.39 10.26
C ILE A 68 -5.58 1.64 9.90
N ARG A 69 -6.14 0.94 10.87
CA ARG A 69 -7.42 0.26 10.75
C ARG A 69 -8.53 1.10 11.36
N PHE A 70 -9.60 1.29 10.60
CA PHE A 70 -10.84 1.88 11.05
C PHE A 70 -11.88 0.78 11.20
N GLU A 71 -12.50 0.72 12.36
CA GLU A 71 -13.76 -0.01 12.52
C GLU A 71 -14.91 0.99 12.44
N LEU A 72 -15.80 0.78 11.47
CA LEU A 72 -16.93 1.67 11.20
C LEU A 72 -18.19 1.11 11.84
N TYR A 73 -18.91 1.98 12.54
CA TYR A 73 -20.18 1.66 13.19
C TYR A 73 -21.22 2.73 12.84
N GLY A 74 -22.37 2.34 12.30
CA GLY A 74 -23.50 3.23 12.08
C GLY A 74 -24.32 3.36 13.36
N GLU A 75 -24.54 4.60 13.80
CA GLU A 75 -25.34 4.88 15.00
C GLU A 75 -26.77 4.38 14.84
N MET A 76 -27.25 3.65 15.86
CA MET A 76 -28.61 3.12 15.93
C MET A 76 -29.15 3.30 17.34
N ALA A 77 -30.47 3.39 17.49
CA ALA A 77 -31.12 3.74 18.77
C ALA A 77 -30.76 2.82 19.96
N ASN A 78 -30.47 1.54 19.70
CA ASN A 78 -30.26 0.53 20.75
C ASN A 78 -28.85 -0.09 20.73
N LYS A 79 -28.31 -0.32 19.53
CA LYS A 79 -26.99 -0.93 19.33
C LYS A 79 -26.46 -0.54 17.97
N ASP A 80 -25.29 0.09 17.96
CA ASP A 80 -24.64 0.49 16.72
C ASP A 80 -24.43 -0.71 15.79
N ARG A 81 -24.63 -0.47 14.49
CA ARG A 81 -24.47 -1.47 13.45
C ARG A 81 -23.04 -1.43 12.93
N GLN A 82 -22.30 -2.52 13.04
CA GLN A 82 -20.99 -2.64 12.40
C GLN A 82 -21.15 -2.52 10.87
N LEU A 83 -20.42 -1.59 10.26
CA LEU A 83 -20.42 -1.32 8.83
C LEU A 83 -19.24 -1.98 8.12
N GLY A 84 -18.12 -2.19 8.83
CA GLY A 84 -16.96 -2.90 8.29
C GLY A 84 -15.64 -2.43 8.88
N THR A 85 -14.58 -3.04 8.38
CA THR A 85 -13.19 -2.72 8.73
C THR A 85 -12.48 -2.18 7.50
N TYR A 86 -11.77 -1.06 7.64
CA TYR A 86 -11.08 -0.41 6.54
C TYR A 86 -9.66 -0.10 6.96
N ASP A 87 -8.69 -0.60 6.19
CA ASP A 87 -7.29 -0.32 6.45
C ASP A 87 -6.77 0.70 5.43
N ILE A 88 -6.02 1.68 5.90
CA ILE A 88 -5.25 2.60 5.06
C ILE A 88 -3.78 2.52 5.44
N PHE A 89 -2.93 2.95 4.52
CA PHE A 89 -1.50 3.10 4.74
C PHE A 89 -1.10 4.57 4.68
N VAL A 90 -0.25 4.99 5.59
CA VAL A 90 0.25 6.37 5.64
C VAL A 90 1.76 6.34 5.75
N SER A 91 2.44 6.94 4.78
CA SER A 91 3.88 7.13 4.82
C SER A 91 4.23 8.40 5.59
N PHE A 92 5.37 8.41 6.28
CA PHE A 92 5.84 9.56 7.05
C PHE A 92 7.36 9.74 6.93
N ILE A 93 7.81 10.96 7.22
CA ILE A 93 9.20 11.31 7.49
C ILE A 93 9.29 12.04 8.83
N LYS A 94 10.39 11.84 9.55
CA LYS A 94 10.77 12.56 10.76
C LYS A 94 11.79 13.62 10.36
N ASP A 95 11.46 14.89 10.58
CA ASP A 95 12.39 15.99 10.31
C ASP A 95 13.51 16.08 11.36
N SER A 96 14.47 16.99 11.16
CA SER A 96 15.60 17.20 12.07
C SER A 96 15.19 17.73 13.45
N ALA A 97 14.01 18.36 13.57
CA ALA A 97 13.44 18.81 14.84
C ALA A 97 12.66 17.69 15.56
N GLY A 98 12.48 16.54 14.93
CA GLY A 98 11.77 15.39 15.45
C GLY A 98 10.27 15.38 15.18
N ASN A 99 9.76 16.30 14.35
CA ASN A 99 8.36 16.31 13.95
C ASN A 99 8.09 15.27 12.86
N PHE A 100 6.90 14.70 12.88
CA PHE A 100 6.45 13.76 11.85
C PHE A 100 5.62 14.47 10.80
N LEU A 101 6.08 14.38 9.56
CA LEU A 101 5.39 14.91 8.38
C LEU A 101 4.79 13.75 7.60
N LYS A 102 3.51 13.87 7.26
CA LYS A 102 2.85 12.93 6.35
C LYS A 102 3.49 13.06 4.96
N LEU A 103 3.81 11.93 4.37
CA LEU A 103 4.23 11.81 2.99
C LEU A 103 3.08 11.34 2.09
N PRO A 104 3.14 11.63 0.79
CA PRO A 104 2.32 10.97 -0.22
C PRO A 104 2.38 9.44 -0.03
N SER A 105 1.22 8.80 -0.01
CA SER A 105 1.10 7.41 0.44
C SER A 105 0.56 6.51 -0.68
N ILE A 106 1.33 5.47 -0.99
CA ILE A 106 0.89 4.33 -1.80
C ILE A 106 0.11 3.41 -0.86
N VAL A 107 -1.17 3.19 -1.18
CA VAL A 107 -2.11 2.43 -0.33
C VAL A 107 -2.43 1.03 -0.87
N GLU A 108 -2.03 0.74 -2.11
CA GLU A 108 -2.22 -0.55 -2.72
C GLU A 108 -1.13 -0.80 -3.76
N GLY A 109 -0.71 -2.06 -3.89
CA GLY A 109 0.39 -2.44 -4.76
C GLY A 109 1.77 -2.13 -4.16
N PRO A 110 2.82 -2.15 -5.00
CA PRO A 110 2.74 -2.29 -6.45
C PRO A 110 2.51 -3.74 -6.92
N PHE A 111 1.63 -3.92 -7.90
CA PHE A 111 1.31 -5.22 -8.49
C PHE A 111 1.76 -5.31 -9.94
N VAL A 112 2.20 -6.51 -10.33
CA VAL A 112 2.49 -6.84 -11.73
C VAL A 112 1.33 -7.63 -12.28
N ASN A 113 0.77 -7.14 -13.39
CA ASN A 113 -0.37 -7.72 -14.07
C ASN A 113 0.01 -8.05 -15.52
N MET A 114 -0.86 -8.84 -16.17
CA MET A 114 -0.83 -9.04 -17.62
C MET A 114 0.46 -9.68 -18.15
N VAL A 115 1.11 -10.51 -17.34
CA VAL A 115 2.25 -11.33 -17.77
C VAL A 115 1.74 -12.42 -18.72
N ARG A 116 2.04 -12.32 -20.02
CA ARG A 116 1.42 -13.14 -21.08
C ARG A 116 2.43 -13.71 -22.04
N SER A 117 2.30 -14.99 -22.40
CA SER A 117 3.16 -15.62 -23.41
C SER A 117 2.90 -15.14 -24.85
N ASP A 118 1.71 -14.59 -25.13
CA ASP A 118 1.40 -13.95 -26.41
C ASP A 118 2.06 -12.55 -26.54
N GLU A 119 2.40 -11.91 -25.42
CA GLU A 119 3.10 -10.62 -25.37
C GLU A 119 4.19 -10.65 -24.27
N PRO A 120 5.23 -11.49 -24.40
CA PRO A 120 6.16 -11.81 -23.30
C PRO A 120 7.16 -10.68 -23.01
N THR A 121 7.13 -9.61 -23.80
CA THR A 121 8.05 -8.46 -23.70
C THR A 121 7.42 -7.27 -22.99
N SER A 122 6.23 -7.42 -22.42
CA SER A 122 5.56 -6.35 -21.68
C SER A 122 4.86 -6.86 -20.42
N VAL A 123 4.66 -5.94 -19.47
CA VAL A 123 3.84 -6.12 -18.27
C VAL A 123 3.12 -4.82 -17.92
N LEU A 124 2.10 -4.90 -17.07
CA LEU A 124 1.43 -3.73 -16.51
C LEU A 124 1.72 -3.65 -15.01
N ILE A 125 2.37 -2.58 -14.57
CA ILE A 125 2.56 -2.30 -13.15
C ILE A 125 1.42 -1.40 -12.68
N SER A 126 0.69 -1.81 -11.63
CA SER A 126 -0.38 -1.01 -11.05
C SER A 126 -0.18 -0.75 -9.56
N PHE A 127 -0.61 0.42 -9.12
CA PHE A 127 -0.62 0.81 -7.71
C PHE A 127 -1.65 1.93 -7.47
N LYS A 128 -1.99 2.16 -6.20
CA LYS A 128 -2.98 3.16 -5.80
C LYS A 128 -2.44 4.11 -4.77
N THR A 129 -2.87 5.36 -4.84
CA THR A 129 -2.47 6.45 -3.93
C THR A 129 -3.70 7.14 -3.33
N ILE A 130 -3.50 7.81 -2.19
CA ILE A 130 -4.57 8.59 -1.52
C ILE A 130 -4.86 9.89 -2.30
N GLU A 131 -3.81 10.50 -2.81
CA GLU A 131 -3.78 11.81 -3.46
C GLU A 131 -3.62 11.64 -4.97
N GLU A 132 -4.14 12.58 -5.77
CA GLU A 132 -3.84 12.59 -7.20
C GLU A 132 -2.41 13.07 -7.44
N GLY A 133 -1.70 12.40 -8.35
CA GLY A 133 -0.35 12.81 -8.73
C GLY A 133 0.19 11.95 -9.87
N ILE A 134 1.44 12.18 -10.25
CA ILE A 134 2.10 11.41 -11.31
C ILE A 134 2.75 10.17 -10.71
N GLY A 135 2.38 9.00 -11.24
CA GLY A 135 2.98 7.74 -10.87
C GLY A 135 4.25 7.44 -11.67
N LYS A 136 5.25 6.85 -11.01
CA LYS A 136 6.49 6.36 -11.63
C LYS A 136 6.71 4.89 -11.32
N ALA A 137 7.22 4.13 -12.28
CA ALA A 137 7.73 2.77 -12.10
C ALA A 137 9.18 2.70 -12.55
N VAL A 138 10.03 2.09 -11.75
CA VAL A 138 11.43 1.84 -12.08
C VAL A 138 11.63 0.34 -12.22
N VAL A 139 12.06 -0.12 -13.40
CA VAL A 139 12.30 -1.55 -13.70
C VAL A 139 13.74 -1.71 -14.17
N GLY A 140 14.56 -2.41 -13.36
CA GLY A 140 16.01 -2.40 -13.53
C GLY A 140 16.55 -0.97 -13.49
N ASN A 141 17.13 -0.50 -14.60
CA ASN A 141 17.71 0.84 -14.72
C ASN A 141 16.84 1.81 -15.54
N LYS A 142 15.60 1.42 -15.88
CA LYS A 142 14.69 2.24 -16.69
C LYS A 142 13.58 2.80 -15.82
N GLU A 143 13.25 4.06 -16.05
CA GLU A 143 12.13 4.76 -15.42
C GLU A 143 10.99 4.94 -16.43
N TYR A 144 9.77 4.76 -15.95
CA TYR A 144 8.54 4.91 -16.69
C TYR A 144 7.62 5.81 -15.88
N GLU A 145 7.05 6.82 -16.51
CA GLU A 145 6.24 7.84 -15.85
C GLU A 145 4.92 8.02 -16.60
N GLU A 146 3.83 8.20 -15.85
CA GLU A 146 2.54 8.53 -16.45
C GLU A 146 2.49 9.97 -16.95
N SER A 147 1.67 10.21 -17.97
CA SER A 147 1.49 11.56 -18.53
C SER A 147 0.44 12.40 -17.79
N ALA A 148 -0.33 11.80 -16.89
CA ALA A 148 -1.46 12.47 -16.24
C ALA A 148 -1.57 12.11 -14.76
N ALA A 149 -1.99 13.09 -13.96
CA ALA A 149 -2.18 12.89 -12.53
C ALA A 149 -3.42 12.04 -12.25
N ARG A 150 -3.26 10.99 -11.46
CA ARG A 150 -4.31 10.00 -11.13
C ARG A 150 -4.12 9.48 -9.71
N LYS A 151 -5.11 8.76 -9.20
CA LYS A 151 -5.00 7.96 -7.96
C LYS A 151 -4.77 6.47 -8.21
N ASN A 152 -5.28 5.97 -9.34
CA ASN A 152 -5.07 4.61 -9.79
C ASN A 152 -4.07 4.70 -10.94
N HIS A 153 -2.91 4.09 -10.74
CA HIS A 153 -1.78 4.16 -11.65
C HIS A 153 -1.65 2.84 -12.38
N GLU A 154 -1.49 2.91 -13.70
CA GLU A 154 -1.31 1.74 -14.56
C GLU A 154 -0.23 2.06 -15.60
N ILE A 155 0.97 1.53 -15.38
CA ILE A 155 2.17 1.86 -16.15
C ILE A 155 2.55 0.64 -16.97
N LYS A 156 2.40 0.74 -18.31
CA LYS A 156 2.84 -0.30 -19.23
C LYS A 156 4.35 -0.26 -19.38
N ILE A 157 4.99 -1.40 -19.14
CA ILE A 157 6.43 -1.59 -19.28
C ILE A 157 6.64 -2.43 -20.53
N GLU A 158 7.48 -1.95 -21.45
CA GLU A 158 7.76 -2.62 -22.72
C GLU A 158 9.27 -2.80 -22.94
N GLY A 159 9.61 -3.66 -23.91
CA GLY A 159 11.01 -3.95 -24.27
C GLY A 159 11.72 -4.85 -23.25
N LEU A 160 10.97 -5.70 -22.55
CA LEU A 160 11.51 -6.71 -21.64
C LEU A 160 11.94 -7.96 -22.42
N MET A 161 12.88 -8.72 -21.86
CA MET A 161 13.23 -10.03 -22.36
C MET A 161 12.22 -11.07 -21.84
N PRO A 162 11.76 -12.03 -22.67
CA PRO A 162 10.96 -13.16 -22.21
C PRO A 162 11.69 -14.00 -21.14
N ASP A 163 10.92 -14.67 -20.28
CA ASP A 163 11.42 -15.54 -19.20
C ASP A 163 12.60 -14.95 -18.39
N THR A 164 12.50 -13.67 -18.05
CA THR A 164 13.57 -12.93 -17.38
C THR A 164 13.06 -12.32 -16.08
N LYS A 165 13.85 -12.48 -15.01
CA LYS A 165 13.56 -11.87 -13.71
C LYS A 165 13.99 -10.40 -13.72
N TYR A 166 13.08 -9.53 -13.31
CA TYR A 166 13.32 -8.10 -13.11
C TYR A 166 13.04 -7.69 -11.68
N TYR A 167 13.85 -6.75 -11.18
CA TYR A 167 13.57 -6.03 -9.95
C TYR A 167 12.91 -4.70 -10.31
N TYR A 168 11.95 -4.29 -9.48
CA TYR A 168 11.23 -3.05 -9.70
C TYR A 168 10.75 -2.44 -8.39
N TYR A 169 10.46 -1.15 -8.44
CA TYR A 169 9.69 -0.45 -7.42
C TYR A 169 8.87 0.65 -8.09
N VAL A 170 7.86 1.15 -7.40
CA VAL A 170 7.13 2.33 -7.83
C VAL A 170 7.50 3.51 -6.96
N SER A 171 7.36 4.71 -7.49
CA SER A 171 7.56 5.94 -6.74
C SER A 171 6.40 6.89 -6.98
N PHE A 172 5.97 7.55 -5.92
CA PHE A 172 4.92 8.56 -5.98
C PHE A 172 5.39 9.80 -5.25
N ASN A 173 5.50 10.93 -5.97
CA ASN A 173 5.99 12.20 -5.42
C ASN A 173 7.32 12.05 -4.64
N GLY A 174 8.24 11.23 -5.15
CA GLY A 174 9.55 10.98 -4.54
C GLY A 174 9.57 9.95 -3.41
N VAL A 175 8.42 9.36 -3.06
CA VAL A 175 8.31 8.30 -2.06
C VAL A 175 8.37 6.93 -2.74
N PRO A 176 9.44 6.14 -2.56
CA PRO A 176 9.54 4.83 -3.17
C PRO A 176 8.74 3.78 -2.38
N SER A 177 8.20 2.78 -3.10
CA SER A 177 7.78 1.52 -2.50
C SER A 177 9.01 0.66 -2.13
N PRO A 178 8.82 -0.41 -1.35
CA PRO A 178 9.78 -1.50 -1.29
C PRO A 178 10.13 -2.04 -2.69
N VAL A 179 11.32 -2.60 -2.81
CA VAL A 179 11.77 -3.26 -4.05
C VAL A 179 11.12 -4.65 -4.13
N CYS A 180 10.42 -4.89 -5.23
CA CYS A 180 9.78 -6.14 -5.57
C CYS A 180 10.48 -6.79 -6.77
N SER A 181 10.06 -8.00 -7.14
CA SER A 181 10.54 -8.65 -8.36
C SER A 181 9.43 -9.41 -9.06
N PHE A 182 9.55 -9.54 -10.38
CA PHE A 182 8.68 -10.37 -11.20
C PHE A 182 9.51 -11.10 -12.26
N ARG A 183 8.90 -12.08 -12.91
CA ARG A 183 9.46 -12.77 -14.07
C ARG A 183 8.48 -12.63 -15.23
N THR A 184 8.97 -12.23 -16.41
CA THR A 184 8.18 -12.20 -17.63
C THR A 184 7.79 -13.62 -18.07
N ALA A 185 6.69 -13.75 -18.80
CA ALA A 185 6.30 -15.05 -19.35
C ALA A 185 7.37 -15.54 -20.35
N PRO A 186 7.55 -16.86 -20.50
CA PRO A 186 8.24 -17.39 -21.65
C PRO A 186 7.43 -17.12 -22.93
N LYS A 187 8.09 -17.23 -24.09
CA LYS A 187 7.39 -17.16 -25.37
C LYS A 187 6.37 -18.27 -25.47
N LYS A 188 5.30 -18.04 -26.23
CA LYS A 188 4.29 -19.07 -26.49
C LYS A 188 4.93 -20.33 -27.08
N GLY A 189 4.67 -21.47 -26.46
CA GLY A 189 5.24 -22.76 -26.85
C GLY A 189 6.60 -23.07 -26.23
N ASP A 190 7.24 -22.09 -25.56
CA ASP A 190 8.47 -22.30 -24.81
C ASP A 190 8.17 -22.56 -23.33
N GLY A 191 8.58 -23.71 -22.83
CA GLY A 191 8.57 -24.02 -21.39
C GLY A 191 7.21 -24.34 -20.79
N GLU A 192 7.23 -24.64 -19.49
CA GLU A 192 6.05 -24.92 -18.69
C GLU A 192 5.56 -23.65 -17.98
N VAL A 193 4.25 -23.53 -17.80
CA VAL A 193 3.62 -22.43 -17.06
C VAL A 193 2.85 -23.02 -15.88
N VAL A 194 3.15 -22.51 -14.68
CA VAL A 194 2.39 -22.80 -13.47
C VAL A 194 1.58 -21.56 -13.12
N PHE A 195 0.27 -21.72 -12.93
CA PHE A 195 -0.60 -20.65 -12.46
C PHE A 195 -1.32 -21.08 -11.18
N ALA A 196 -1.53 -20.12 -10.29
CA ALA A 196 -2.41 -20.28 -9.14
C ALA A 196 -3.76 -19.62 -9.45
N TYR A 197 -4.85 -20.29 -9.10
CA TYR A 197 -6.19 -19.73 -9.16
C TYR A 197 -6.73 -19.56 -7.75
N THR A 198 -7.31 -18.39 -7.48
CA THR A 198 -8.01 -18.08 -6.23
C THR A 198 -9.37 -17.47 -6.55
N GLY A 199 -10.39 -17.85 -5.79
CA GLY A 199 -11.76 -17.34 -5.91
C GLY A 199 -12.34 -16.99 -4.54
N ASP A 200 -13.40 -16.18 -4.53
CA ASP A 200 -14.19 -15.77 -3.36
C ASP A 200 -13.37 -15.31 -2.13
N ARG A 201 -12.58 -14.22 -2.29
CA ARG A 201 -12.08 -13.46 -1.13
C ARG A 201 -13.12 -12.42 -0.71
N ARG A 202 -13.97 -12.78 0.24
CA ARG A 202 -14.78 -11.79 0.99
C ARG A 202 -13.93 -11.24 2.12
N PHE A 203 -13.60 -9.96 2.05
CA PHE A 203 -13.12 -9.16 3.18
C PHE A 203 -14.11 -8.03 3.43
#